data_AF-A0A7R9L7Y6-F1
#
_entry.id   AF-A0A7R9L7Y6-F1
#
_cell.length_a   1.000
_cell.length_b   1.000
_cell.length_c   1.000
_cell.angle_alpha   90.00
_cell.angle_beta   90.00
_cell.angle_gamma   90.00
#
_symmetry.space_group_name_H-M   'P 1'
#
loop_
_entity.id
_entity.type
_entity.pdbx_description
1 polymer ?
#
loop_
_entity_poly.entity_id
_entity_poly.type
_entity_poly.pdbx_seq_one_letter_code
_entity_poly.pdbx_strand_id
1 'polypeptide(L)'
;MDNTVRTAPDVSTKDKERNAGYIPRQIHIAFGENNQEIVIAWSTRLDPHKSVVKYGFYCNQTYKTAIGERKLLDSEGVILWATASTGQNRMNLYRFQTIISGHPVLHSWVIWV
;
A
#
# COMPACT_ATOMS: atom_id res chain seq x y z
N MET A 1 -33.72 10.98 -35.93
CA MET A 1 -32.88 9.96 -35.30
C MET A 1 -31.77 10.71 -34.58
N ASP A 2 -31.94 10.94 -33.28
CA ASP A 2 -30.99 11.68 -32.45
C ASP A 2 -29.82 10.78 -32.05
N ASN A 3 -28.64 11.05 -32.60
CA ASN A 3 -27.39 10.43 -32.15
C ASN A 3 -26.87 11.19 -30.92
N THR A 4 -27.41 10.85 -29.75
CA THR A 4 -26.86 11.35 -28.48
C THR A 4 -25.66 10.47 -28.11
N VAL A 5 -24.45 10.93 -28.46
CA VAL A 5 -23.20 10.32 -27.97
C VAL A 5 -23.16 10.53 -26.45
N ARG A 6 -23.45 9.47 -25.69
CA ARG A 6 -23.25 9.44 -24.24
C ARG A 6 -21.75 9.44 -23.96
N THR A 7 -21.17 10.61 -23.76
CA THR A 7 -19.82 10.75 -23.20
C THR A 7 -19.86 10.19 -21.78
N ALA A 8 -18.97 9.25 -21.48
CA ALA A 8 -18.84 8.70 -20.13
C ALA A 8 -18.64 9.83 -19.10
N PRO A 9 -19.19 9.71 -17.87
CA PRO A 9 -19.03 10.74 -16.86
C PRO A 9 -17.55 10.97 -16.60
N ASP A 10 -17.10 12.21 -16.85
CA ASP A 10 -15.76 12.66 -16.54
C ASP A 10 -15.55 12.48 -15.05
N VAL A 11 -14.67 11.53 -14.67
CA VAL A 11 -14.27 11.33 -13.28
C VAL A 11 -13.69 12.66 -12.81
N SER A 12 -14.50 13.36 -12.01
CA SER A 12 -14.25 14.68 -11.47
C SER A 12 -12.79 14.83 -11.05
N THR A 13 -12.14 15.89 -11.49
CA THR A 13 -10.77 16.25 -11.09
C THR A 13 -10.57 16.22 -9.57
N LYS A 14 -11.63 16.46 -8.79
CA LYS A 14 -11.61 16.34 -7.32
C LYS A 14 -11.39 14.91 -6.82
N ASP A 15 -11.92 13.90 -7.51
CA ASP A 15 -11.72 12.51 -7.12
C ASP A 15 -10.29 12.05 -7.43
N LYS A 16 -9.69 12.58 -8.50
CA LYS A 16 -8.27 12.35 -8.84
C LYS A 16 -7.34 12.99 -7.80
N GLU A 17 -7.60 14.22 -7.39
CA GLU A 17 -6.82 14.92 -6.35
C GLU A 17 -6.95 14.25 -4.97
N ARG A 18 -8.16 13.82 -4.60
CA ARG A 18 -8.41 13.11 -3.34
C ARG A 18 -7.65 11.78 -3.32
N ASN A 19 -7.64 11.04 -4.42
CA ASN A 19 -6.88 9.79 -4.54
C ASN A 19 -5.36 10.02 -4.48
N ALA A 20 -4.86 11.12 -5.05
CA ALA A 20 -3.43 11.47 -5.00
C ALA A 20 -2.91 11.74 -3.57
N GLY A 21 -3.79 12.17 -2.66
CA GLY A 21 -3.46 12.39 -1.25
C GLY A 21 -3.15 11.11 -0.47
N TYR A 22 -3.70 9.98 -0.91
CA TYR A 22 -3.48 8.69 -0.27
C TYR A 22 -2.27 7.93 -0.81
N ILE A 23 -1.71 8.31 -1.96
CA ILE A 23 -0.60 7.56 -2.57
C ILE A 23 0.59 7.47 -1.59
N PRO A 24 1.07 6.25 -1.25
CA PRO A 24 2.26 6.05 -0.45
C PRO A 24 3.49 6.75 -1.03
N ARG A 25 4.31 7.32 -0.15
CA ARG A 25 5.54 8.04 -0.43
C ARG A 25 6.61 7.59 0.56
N GLN A 26 7.88 7.86 0.23
CA GLN A 26 9.03 7.65 1.14
C GLN A 26 8.98 6.26 1.80
N ILE A 27 8.98 5.21 0.98
CA ILE A 27 8.79 3.86 1.49
C ILE A 27 10.12 3.32 1.99
N HIS A 28 10.11 2.85 3.22
CA HIS A 28 11.25 2.24 3.89
C HIS A 28 10.93 0.79 4.23
N ILE A 29 11.90 -0.08 4.01
CA ILE A 29 11.81 -1.51 4.31
C ILE A 29 12.97 -1.84 5.25
N ALA A 30 12.67 -2.50 6.35
CA ALA A 30 13.65 -2.94 7.34
C ALA A 30 13.32 -4.35 7.82
N PHE A 31 14.30 -5.03 8.41
CA PHE A 31 14.06 -6.25 9.16
C PHE A 31 13.38 -5.93 10.50
N GLY A 32 12.44 -6.77 10.92
CA GLY A 32 11.82 -6.68 12.23
C GLY A 32 12.73 -7.19 13.35
N GLU A 33 12.18 -7.29 14.56
CA GLU A 33 12.90 -7.82 15.72
C GLU A 33 13.27 -9.29 15.51
N ASN A 34 12.40 -10.04 14.81
CA ASN A 34 12.64 -11.41 14.44
C ASN A 34 13.15 -11.55 13.00
N ASN A 35 13.96 -12.60 12.80
CA ASN A 35 14.54 -12.95 11.51
C ASN A 35 13.53 -13.30 10.40
N GLN A 36 12.24 -13.36 10.71
CA GLN A 36 11.14 -13.72 9.81
C GLN A 36 10.13 -12.58 9.65
N GLU A 37 10.53 -11.37 10.05
CA GLU A 37 9.69 -10.19 10.03
C GLU A 37 10.31 -9.12 9.16
N ILE A 38 9.45 -8.44 8.41
CA ILE A 38 9.81 -7.28 7.62
C ILE A 38 8.87 -6.16 8.01
N VAL A 39 9.45 -5.02 8.36
CA VAL A 39 8.72 -3.80 8.64
C VAL A 39 8.71 -2.96 7.38
N ILE A 40 7.51 -2.63 6.92
CA ILE A 40 7.30 -1.70 5.81
C ILE A 40 6.73 -0.43 6.42
N ALA A 41 7.41 0.69 6.23
CA ALA A 41 6.95 2.00 6.63
C ALA A 41 6.78 2.89 5.39
N TRP A 42 5.76 3.76 5.40
CA TRP A 42 5.50 4.70 4.31
C TRP A 42 4.78 5.94 4.84
N SER A 43 4.78 7.00 4.04
CA SER A 43 4.02 8.21 4.32
C SER A 43 2.88 8.43 3.31
N THR A 44 1.81 9.10 3.72
CA THR A 44 0.72 9.59 2.85
C THR A 44 0.43 11.05 3.19
N ARG A 45 -0.14 11.82 2.25
CA ARG A 45 -0.53 13.21 2.54
C ARG A 45 -1.83 13.30 3.35
N LEU A 46 -2.76 12.38 3.12
CA LEU A 46 -4.03 12.27 3.83
C LEU A 46 -4.06 10.99 4.67
N ASP A 47 -4.80 10.99 5.79
CA ASP A 47 -4.95 9.81 6.64
C ASP A 47 -5.80 8.73 5.95
N PRO A 48 -5.25 7.56 5.59
CA PRO A 48 -6.03 6.46 5.05
C PRO A 48 -6.83 5.71 6.13
N HIS A 49 -6.69 6.09 7.40
CA HIS A 49 -7.25 5.47 8.61
C HIS A 49 -6.78 4.05 8.90
N LYS A 50 -6.15 3.37 7.93
CA LYS A 50 -5.65 2.01 8.06
C LYS A 50 -4.24 1.90 7.47
N SER A 51 -3.34 1.26 8.22
CA SER A 51 -2.03 0.83 7.75
C SER A 51 -2.14 -0.63 7.30
N VAL A 52 -2.15 -0.88 6.00
CA VAL A 52 -2.38 -2.22 5.44
C VAL A 52 -1.36 -2.55 4.36
N VAL A 53 -0.66 -3.67 4.55
CA VAL A 53 0.26 -4.25 3.57
C VAL A 53 -0.23 -5.64 3.18
N LYS A 54 -0.51 -5.84 1.90
CA LYS A 54 -0.62 -7.18 1.32
C LYS A 54 0.75 -7.66 0.89
N TYR A 55 1.07 -8.90 1.21
CA TYR A 55 2.37 -9.48 0.88
C TYR A 55 2.26 -10.97 0.59
N GLY A 56 3.13 -11.49 -0.26
CA GLY A 56 3.09 -12.91 -0.62
C GLY A 56 4.23 -13.32 -1.53
N PHE A 57 4.38 -14.63 -1.72
CA PHE A 57 5.32 -15.17 -2.68
C PHE A 57 4.95 -14.70 -4.09
N TYR A 58 5.91 -14.11 -4.79
CA TYR A 58 5.71 -13.59 -6.14
C TYR A 58 5.12 -14.65 -7.09
N CYS A 59 5.56 -15.91 -6.96
CA CYS A 59 5.18 -17.02 -7.82
C CYS A 59 3.82 -17.67 -7.47
N ASN A 60 3.38 -17.65 -6.22
CA ASN A 60 2.21 -18.43 -5.79
C ASN A 60 0.90 -17.64 -5.72
N GLN A 61 0.91 -16.33 -6.04
CA GLN A 61 -0.24 -15.41 -6.02
C GLN A 61 -1.08 -15.45 -4.72
N THR A 62 -0.55 -16.06 -3.66
CA THR A 62 -1.21 -16.22 -2.37
C THR A 62 -0.72 -15.10 -1.50
N TYR A 63 -1.62 -14.19 -1.15
CA TYR A 63 -1.30 -12.98 -0.39
C TYR A 63 -1.80 -13.12 1.05
N LYS A 64 -0.92 -12.80 1.99
CA LYS A 64 -1.24 -12.48 3.38
C LYS A 64 -1.45 -10.97 3.52
N THR A 65 -2.11 -10.57 4.60
CA THR A 65 -2.30 -9.15 4.92
C THR A 65 -1.74 -8.89 6.31
N ALA A 66 -0.87 -7.89 6.42
CA ALA A 66 -0.43 -7.30 7.68
C ALA A 66 -1.19 -6.00 7.90
N ILE A 67 -1.73 -5.83 9.10
CA ILE A 67 -2.32 -4.58 9.57
C ILE A 67 -1.37 -4.05 10.63
N GLY A 68 -0.96 -2.80 10.51
CA GLY A 68 -0.10 -2.16 11.48
C GLY A 68 -0.65 -0.85 11.99
N GLU A 69 0.25 0.02 12.42
CA GLU A 69 -0.09 1.26 13.10
C GLU A 69 0.12 2.47 12.21
N ARG A 70 -0.39 3.61 12.67
CA ARG A 70 -0.24 4.90 12.01
C ARG A 70 -0.04 6.01 13.02
N LYS A 71 0.67 7.05 12.61
CA LYS A 71 0.87 8.28 13.36
C LYS A 71 0.57 9.49 12.48
N LEU A 72 -0.35 10.32 12.94
CA LEU A 72 -0.62 11.62 12.34
C LEU A 72 0.56 12.55 12.59
N LEU A 73 1.02 13.24 11.56
CA LEU A 73 1.94 14.36 11.67
C LEU A 73 1.12 15.63 11.54
N ASP A 74 1.26 16.55 12.49
CA ASP A 74 0.36 17.70 12.68
C ASP A 74 0.06 18.50 11.40
N SER A 75 1.01 18.59 10.46
CA SER A 75 0.84 19.33 9.21
C SER A 75 1.47 18.69 7.95
N GLU A 76 2.10 17.51 8.09
CA GLU A 76 2.94 16.94 7.01
C GLU A 76 2.40 15.64 6.40
N GLY A 77 1.33 15.08 6.97
CA GLY A 77 0.70 13.85 6.50
C GLY A 77 0.65 12.77 7.57
N VAL A 78 0.73 11.51 7.15
CA VAL A 78 0.62 10.35 8.05
C VAL A 78 1.75 9.40 7.78
N ILE A 79 2.42 8.94 8.84
CA ILE A 79 3.36 7.82 8.77
C ILE A 79 2.59 6.55 9.13
N LEU A 80 2.77 5.51 8.33
CA LEU A 80 2.16 4.21 8.51
C LEU A 80 3.25 3.15 8.51
N TRP A 81 3.09 2.11 9.32
CA TRP A 81 3.95 0.94 9.23
C TRP A 81 3.16 -0.33 9.49
N ALA A 82 3.61 -1.44 8.91
CA ALA A 82 3.08 -2.78 9.18
C ALA A 82 4.20 -3.82 9.14
N THR A 83 4.08 -4.82 10.01
CA THR A 83 5.04 -5.92 10.11
C THR A 83 4.49 -7.14 9.39
N ALA A 84 5.18 -7.58 8.34
CA ALA A 84 4.85 -8.77 7.58
C ALA A 84 5.68 -9.95 8.06
N SER A 85 5.01 -11.05 8.44
CA SER A 85 5.66 -12.32 8.77
C SER A 85 5.90 -13.14 7.50
N THR A 86 7.16 -13.24 7.08
CA THR A 86 7.58 -13.93 5.85
C THR A 86 7.74 -15.44 6.04
N GLY A 87 7.82 -15.92 7.28
CA GLY A 87 8.08 -17.33 7.61
C GLY A 87 9.57 -17.70 7.50
N GLN A 88 9.92 -18.97 7.69
CA GLN A 88 11.32 -19.43 7.82
C GLN A 88 12.19 -19.32 6.55
N ASN A 89 11.60 -19.09 5.37
CA ASN A 89 12.28 -19.34 4.10
C ASN A 89 12.81 -18.06 3.43
N ARG A 90 14.03 -17.66 3.85
CA ARG A 90 14.85 -16.50 3.41
C ARG A 90 15.52 -16.65 2.03
N MET A 91 14.80 -17.22 1.07
CA MET A 91 15.29 -17.40 -0.31
C MET A 91 14.19 -17.08 -1.33
N ASN A 92 13.28 -16.17 -1.00
CA ASN A 92 12.08 -15.98 -1.80
C ASN A 92 11.82 -14.54 -2.16
N LEU A 93 11.34 -14.38 -3.39
CA LEU A 93 10.91 -13.11 -3.94
C LEU A 93 9.53 -12.75 -3.37
N TYR A 94 9.46 -11.77 -2.47
CA TYR A 94 8.20 -11.32 -1.89
C TYR A 94 7.70 -10.07 -2.62
N ARG A 95 6.42 -10.06 -3.00
CA ARG A 95 5.73 -8.88 -3.49
C ARG A 95 4.97 -8.22 -2.35
N PHE A 96 5.16 -6.92 -2.16
CA PHE A 96 4.43 -6.10 -1.20
C PHE A 96 3.57 -5.07 -1.93
N GLN A 97 2.35 -4.86 -1.45
CA GLN A 97 1.37 -3.90 -1.97
C GLN A 97 0.64 -3.22 -0.83
N THR A 98 0.57 -1.89 -0.83
CA THR A 98 -0.26 -1.14 0.11
C THR A 98 -1.71 -1.09 -0.36
N ILE A 99 -2.64 -1.22 0.56
CA ILE A 99 -4.08 -1.03 0.28
C ILE A 99 -4.58 0.19 1.00
N ILE A 100 -5.27 1.05 0.25
CA ILE A 100 -5.95 2.20 0.83
C ILE A 100 -7.41 2.13 0.43
N SER A 101 -8.29 2.21 1.43
CA SER A 101 -9.75 2.22 1.24
C SER A 101 -10.27 1.03 0.40
N GLY A 102 -9.62 -0.13 0.48
CA GLY A 102 -10.03 -1.34 -0.26
C GLY A 102 -9.49 -1.44 -1.69
N HIS A 103 -8.81 -0.42 -2.20
CA HIS A 103 -8.18 -0.45 -3.53
C HIS A 103 -6.65 -0.67 -3.41
N PRO A 104 -6.07 -1.58 -4.19
CA PRO A 104 -4.62 -1.69 -4.28
C PRO A 104 -4.06 -0.39 -4.85
N VAL A 105 -3.20 0.28 -4.09
CA VAL A 105 -2.53 1.49 -4.59
C VAL A 105 -1.36 1.06 -5.45
N LEU A 106 -1.16 1.82 -6.52
CA LEU A 106 -0.45 1.54 -7.78
C LEU A 106 1.07 1.32 -7.66
N HIS A 107 1.56 0.80 -6.54
CA HIS A 107 2.98 0.59 -6.31
C HIS A 107 3.21 -0.76 -5.64
N SER A 108 3.89 -1.63 -6.36
CA SER A 108 4.32 -2.95 -5.91
C SER A 108 5.84 -2.95 -5.73
N TRP A 109 6.29 -3.55 -4.63
CA TRP A 109 7.71 -3.68 -4.32
C TRP A 109 8.08 -5.14 -4.30
N VAL A 110 9.28 -5.43 -4.76
CA VAL A 110 9.80 -6.78 -4.78
C VAL A 110 11.12 -6.77 -4.04
N ILE A 111 11.25 -7.62 -3.03
CA ILE A 111 12.49 -7.80 -2.28
C ILE A 111 12.88 -9.28 -2.24
N TRP A 112 14.18 -9.51 -2.29
CA TRP A 112 14.79 -10.79 -1.93
C TRP A 112 15.06 -10.76 -0.43
N VAL A 113 14.44 -11.71 0.28
CA VAL A 113 14.59 -11.93 1.72
C VAL A 113 15.28 -13.24 1.91
#